data_AF-A0A853AGI2-F1
#
_entry.id   AF-A0A853AGI2-F1
#
_cell.length_a   1.000
_cell.length_b   1.000
_cell.length_c   1.000
_cell.angle_alpha   90.00
_cell.angle_beta   90.00
_cell.angle_gamma   90.00
#
_symmetry.space_group_name_H-M   'P 1'
#
loop_
_entity.id
_entity.type
_entity.pdbx_description
1 polymer ?
#
loop_
_entity_poly.entity_id
_entity_poly.type
_entity_poly.pdbx_seq_one_letter_code
_entity_poly.pdbx_strand_id
1 'polypeptide(L)' 'MGFLETNGAPLITDGGLATELEARGHDLSDPLWSARLLVDAPEEIKAAHLAFFRAGAMIATTASYQASFDGFRSGASGE' A
#
# COMPACT_ATOMS: atom_id res chain seq x y z
N MET A 1 -11.39 1.77 22.21
CA MET A 1 -11.26 1.52 20.76
C MET A 1 -12.35 0.52 20.40
N GLY A 2 -13.33 0.90 19.58
CA GLY A 2 -14.38 -0.02 19.10
C GLY A 2 -14.04 -0.49 17.69
N PHE A 3 -14.35 -1.74 17.37
CA PHE A 3 -14.35 -2.21 15.99
C PHE A 3 -15.57 -1.65 15.25
N LEU A 4 -15.53 -1.68 13.92
CA LEU A 4 -16.67 -1.28 13.11
C LEU A 4 -17.84 -2.25 13.36
N GLU A 5 -18.97 -1.75 13.85
CA GLU A 5 -20.22 -2.50 13.93
C GLU A 5 -20.86 -2.54 12.55
N THR A 6 -20.98 -3.73 11.96
CA THR A 6 -21.39 -3.87 10.55
C THR A 6 -22.86 -4.18 10.36
N ASN A 7 -23.63 -4.32 11.45
CA ASN A 7 -25.03 -4.77 11.43
C ASN A 7 -25.28 -6.03 10.58
N GLY A 8 -24.27 -6.93 10.49
CA GLY A 8 -24.34 -8.15 9.70
C GLY A 8 -23.97 -7.99 8.22
N ALA A 9 -23.61 -6.79 7.76
CA ALA A 9 -23.06 -6.59 6.42
C ALA A 9 -21.58 -7.01 6.35
N PRO A 10 -21.11 -7.56 5.21
CA PRO A 10 -19.69 -7.86 5.02
C PRO A 10 -18.85 -6.58 4.95
N LEU A 11 -17.63 -6.65 5.48
CA LEU A 11 -16.62 -5.60 5.27
C LEU A 11 -15.85 -5.88 3.99
N ILE A 12 -15.69 -4.85 3.17
CA ILE A 12 -14.92 -4.91 1.93
C ILE A 12 -13.53 -4.35 2.19
N THR A 13 -12.49 -5.14 1.91
CA THR A 13 -11.10 -4.71 1.95
C THR A 13 -10.65 -4.19 0.59
N ASP A 14 -9.48 -3.54 0.57
CA ASP A 14 -8.80 -3.12 -0.64
C ASP A 14 -8.30 -4.27 -1.52
N GLY A 15 -7.75 -3.92 -2.69
CA GLY A 15 -7.22 -4.84 -3.68
C GLY A 15 -5.69 -4.92 -3.69
N GLY A 16 -5.12 -5.46 -4.77
CA GLY A 16 -3.68 -5.59 -4.95
C GLY A 16 -3.00 -4.23 -5.16
N LEU A 17 -2.27 -3.75 -4.16
CA LEU A 17 -1.54 -2.47 -4.22
C LEU A 17 -0.51 -2.43 -5.37
N ALA A 18 0.19 -3.55 -5.61
CA ALA A 18 1.17 -3.65 -6.70
C ALA A 18 0.52 -3.36 -8.07
N THR A 19 -0.58 -4.06 -8.36
CA THR A 19 -1.29 -3.94 -9.64
C THR A 19 -1.83 -2.53 -9.86
N GLU A 20 -2.33 -1.87 -8.80
CA GLU A 20 -2.81 -0.49 -8.89
C GLU A 20 -1.67 0.49 -9.18
N LEU A 21 -0.49 0.28 -8.59
CA LEU A 21 0.69 1.12 -8.83
C LEU A 21 1.32 0.85 -10.21
N GLU A 22 1.37 -0.39 -10.68
CA GLU A 22 1.78 -0.73 -12.05
C GLU A 22 0.86 -0.09 -13.08
N ALA A 23 -0.46 -0.12 -12.85
CA ALA A 23 -1.45 0.54 -13.72
C ALA A 23 -1.26 2.07 -13.77
N ARG A 24 -0.60 2.65 -12.77
CA ARG A 24 -0.22 4.07 -12.72
C ARG A 24 1.18 4.35 -13.30
N GLY A 25 1.88 3.31 -13.76
CA GLY A 25 3.18 3.42 -14.43
C GLY A 25 4.39 3.30 -13.50
N HIS A 26 4.22 2.81 -12.26
CA HIS A 26 5.35 2.56 -11.37
C HIS A 26 6.06 1.26 -11.71
N ASP A 27 7.40 1.30 -11.74
CA ASP A 27 8.24 0.10 -11.82
C ASP A 27 8.44 -0.50 -10.43
N LEU A 28 7.90 -1.71 -10.25
CA LEU A 28 7.92 -2.47 -9.00
C LEU A 28 8.85 -3.69 -9.05
N SER A 29 9.78 -3.74 -10.00
CA SER A 29 10.75 -4.83 -10.14
C SER A 29 11.70 -4.96 -8.95
N ASP A 30 11.86 -3.90 -8.16
CA ASP A 30 12.64 -3.90 -6.92
C ASP A 30 11.92 -4.70 -5.80
N PRO A 31 12.56 -5.70 -5.15
CA PRO A 31 12.00 -6.45 -4.03
C PRO A 31 11.59 -5.63 -2.80
N LEU A 32 11.93 -4.34 -2.73
CA LEU A 32 11.62 -3.38 -1.67
C LEU A 32 10.81 -2.19 -2.20
N TRP A 33 10.16 -2.33 -3.36
CA TRP A 33 9.44 -1.26 -4.04
C TRP A 33 8.46 -0.50 -3.14
N SER A 34 7.75 -1.17 -2.22
CA SER A 34 6.76 -0.49 -1.37
C SER A 34 7.42 0.36 -0.29
N ALA A 35 8.53 -0.13 0.28
CA ALA A 35 9.35 0.64 1.20
C ALA A 35 9.98 1.86 0.51
N ARG A 36 10.46 1.69 -0.72
CA ARG A 36 10.98 2.79 -1.55
C ARG A 36 9.91 3.83 -1.85
N LEU A 37 8.75 3.43 -2.37
CA LEU A 37 7.66 4.36 -2.69
C LEU A 37 7.10 5.07 -1.46
N LEU A 38 7.14 4.46 -0.27
CA LEU A 38 6.81 5.14 0.98
C LEU A 38 7.73 6.34 1.27
N VAL A 39 8.98 6.30 0.81
CA VAL A 39 9.96 7.39 0.96
C VAL A 39 9.88 8.35 -0.22
N ASP A 40 9.95 7.82 -1.44
CA ASP A 40 10.15 8.60 -2.67
C ASP A 40 8.85 9.24 -3.18
N ALA A 41 7.72 8.57 -3.02
CA ALA A 41 6.43 8.98 -3.58
C ALA A 41 5.24 8.57 -2.69
N PRO A 42 5.17 9.02 -1.42
CA PRO A 42 4.10 8.64 -0.50
C PRO A 42 2.70 9.04 -0.98
N GLU A 43 2.60 10.08 -1.82
CA GLU A 43 1.33 10.49 -2.43
C GLU A 43 0.77 9.46 -3.40
N GLU A 44 1.62 8.66 -4.05
CA GLU A 44 1.19 7.59 -4.96
C GLU A 44 0.56 6.43 -4.19
N ILE A 45 1.13 6.08 -3.03
CA ILE A 45 0.53 5.10 -2.09
C ILE A 45 -0.84 5.59 -1.60
N LYS A 46 -0.95 6.86 -1.21
CA LYS A 46 -2.24 7.45 -0.80
C LYS A 46 -3.25 7.43 -1.93
N ALA A 47 -2.83 7.78 -3.14
CA ALA A 47 -3.71 7.84 -4.29
C ALA A 47 -4.18 6.43 -4.70
N ALA A 48 -3.35 5.39 -4.56
CA ALA A 48 -3.75 4.00 -4.74
C ALA A 48 -4.81 3.57 -3.72
N HIS A 49 -4.59 3.83 -2.42
CA HIS A 49 -5.61 3.56 -1.40
C HIS A 49 -6.91 4.33 -1.64
N LEU A 50 -6.81 5.59 -2.08
CA LEU A 50 -7.98 6.41 -2.41
C LEU A 50 -8.80 5.81 -3.55
N ALA A 51 -8.17 5.16 -4.53
CA ALA A 51 -8.89 4.45 -5.58
C ALA A 51 -9.70 3.27 -5.03
N PHE A 52 -9.12 2.49 -4.09
CA PHE A 52 -9.86 1.40 -3.43
C PHE A 52 -11.03 1.92 -2.58
N PHE A 53 -10.83 3.00 -1.82
CA PHE A 53 -11.92 3.62 -1.06
C PHE A 53 -13.04 4.13 -1.99
N ARG A 54 -12.69 4.75 -3.12
CA ARG A 54 -13.67 5.18 -4.14
C ARG A 54 -14.41 4.01 -4.80
N ALA A 55 -13.78 2.83 -4.88
CA ALA A 55 -14.39 1.60 -5.36
C ALA A 55 -15.26 0.88 -4.31
N GLY A 56 -15.32 1.38 -3.08
CA GLY A 56 -16.17 0.83 -2.00
C GLY A 56 -15.43 0.01 -0.95
N ALA A 57 -14.10 -0.03 -0.97
CA ALA A 57 -13.33 -0.57 0.15
C ALA A 57 -13.61 0.24 1.42
N MET A 58 -13.67 -0.45 2.54
CA MET A 58 -13.86 0.12 3.88
C MET A 58 -12.59 0.00 4.72
N ILE A 59 -11.69 -0.90 4.32
CA ILE A 59 -10.44 -1.22 5.00
C ILE A 59 -9.32 -1.09 3.97
N ALA A 60 -8.22 -0.46 4.38
CA ALA A 60 -6.99 -0.45 3.61
C ALA A 60 -5.91 -1.24 4.35
N THR A 61 -5.15 -2.01 3.60
CA THR A 61 -3.95 -2.73 4.06
C THR A 61 -2.75 -1.82 3.85
N THR A 62 -2.00 -1.53 4.91
CA THR A 62 -0.85 -0.62 4.81
C THR A 62 0.25 -1.17 3.89
N ALA A 63 0.96 -0.27 3.19
CA ALA A 63 2.13 -0.59 2.36
C ALA A 63 3.38 -1.01 3.16
N SER A 64 3.21 -1.69 4.29
CA SER A 64 4.26 -1.92 5.29
C SER A 64 4.88 -3.33 5.23
N TYR A 65 4.48 -4.19 4.30
CA TYR A 65 4.93 -5.58 4.28
C TYR A 65 6.42 -5.74 3.90
N GLN A 66 7.04 -4.76 3.21
CA GLN A 66 8.50 -4.67 3.00
C GLN A 66 9.19 -3.64 3.91
N ALA A 67 8.43 -2.90 4.74
CA ALA A 67 8.92 -1.77 5.53
C ALA A 67 9.52 -2.21 6.87
N SER A 68 10.58 -3.03 6.83
CA SER A 68 11.37 -3.42 8.01
C SER A 68 12.67 -2.61 8.09
N PHE A 69 13.28 -2.54 9.29
CA PHE A 69 14.59 -1.90 9.46
C PHE A 69 15.65 -2.46 8.50
N ASP A 70 15.68 -3.79 8.34
CA ASP A 70 16.60 -4.44 7.41
C ASP A 70 16.28 -4.11 5.95
N GLY A 71 15.00 -4.07 5.58
CA GLY A 71 14.57 -3.66 4.23
C GLY A 71 15.00 -2.23 3.90
N PHE A 72 14.77 -1.29 4.81
CA PHE A 72 15.23 0.10 4.60
C PHE A 72 16.75 0.21 4.55
N ARG A 73 17.49 -0.56 5.35
CA ARG A 73 18.96 -0.56 5.36
C ARG A 73 19.56 -1.14 4.09
N SER A 74 19.02 -2.24 3.56
CA SER A 74 19.50 -2.84 2.32
C SER A 74 19.16 -1.98 1.10
N GLY A 75 18.02 -1.29 1.11
CA GLY A 75 17.66 -0.33 0.06
C GLY A 75 18.56 0.91 0.04
N ALA A 76 19.07 1.33 1.20
CA ALA A 76 20.00 2.46 1.33
C ALA A 76 21.46 2.12 0.95
N SER A 77 21.79 0.84 0.74
CA SER A 77 23.15 0.38 0.43
C SER A 77 23.41 0.26 -1.09
N GLY A 78 22.49 0.79 -1.91
CA GLY A 78 22.57 0.83 -3.38
C GLY A 78 23.14 2.12 -3.98
N GLU A 79 23.79 2.96 -3.16
CA GLU A 79 24.67 4.07 -3.57
C GLU A 79 26.07 3.92 -2.96
#